data_AF-F4PFX8-F1
#
_entry.id   AF-F4PFX8-F1
#
_cell.length_a   1.000
_cell.length_b   1.000
_cell.length_c   1.000
_cell.angle_alpha   90.00
_cell.angle_beta   90.00
_cell.angle_gamma   90.00
#
_symmetry.space_group_name_H-M   'P 1'
#
loop_
_entity.id
_entity.type
_entity.pdbx_description
1 polymer ?
#
loop_
_entity_poly.entity_id
_entity_poly.type
_entity_poly.pdbx_seq_one_letter_code
_entity_poly.pdbx_strand_id
1 'polypeptide(L)'
;MQEANKMGFGSNCGCEYGGYGYGASAPSYGGGGFVLIVVLFILLIIVGASWHHSGKRIITSEKEVQILKNLKALILNCSLKPSNEKSNTDALLQDFIDVFEKKQVETETIRVVDYNISFGVDDDMGNGDEWPVIANKIEHADILLVGTPIWLGEKSSVAKMVMERISGSGSKTNASGQPIYYNKVAGAVVTGNEDGAKHAARDILFSLGHYGFSLPPNPLSYWVGEAGPGASYIEAEGYKNKFTKNNAHVASNNLVHLAVILANNPIPTEGNVLD
;
A
#
# COMPACT_ATOMS: atom_id res chain seq x y z
N MET A 1 30.45 20.08 28.95
CA MET A 1 30.38 19.95 30.43
C MET A 1 28.96 20.33 30.80
N GLN A 2 28.08 19.52 31.39
CA GLN A 2 28.14 18.33 32.27
C GLN A 2 26.96 17.40 31.89
N GLU A 3 27.17 16.09 31.86
CA GLU A 3 26.58 15.08 32.78
C GLU A 3 25.05 14.96 32.80
N ALA A 4 24.56 13.75 32.51
CA ALA A 4 23.73 12.99 33.46
C ALA A 4 23.51 11.54 32.98
N ASN A 5 23.51 10.64 33.97
CA ASN A 5 22.91 9.31 34.03
C ASN A 5 23.69 8.09 33.54
N LYS A 6 24.50 7.54 34.46
CA LYS A 6 24.58 6.09 34.70
C LYS A 6 24.39 5.79 36.20
N MET A 7 23.23 5.22 36.53
CA MET A 7 23.00 4.31 37.67
C MET A 7 22.63 2.96 37.03
N GLY A 8 22.96 1.76 37.48
CA GLY A 8 23.73 1.22 38.61
C GLY A 8 23.83 -0.31 38.36
N PHE A 9 24.89 -0.96 38.86
CA PHE A 9 24.88 -1.99 39.92
C PHE A 9 24.98 -3.45 39.46
N GLY A 10 25.86 -4.20 40.15
CA GLY A 10 25.94 -5.68 40.14
C GLY A 10 27.24 -6.20 39.54
N SER A 11 28.39 -6.16 40.24
CA SER A 11 28.83 -7.08 41.30
C SER A 11 28.87 -8.54 40.86
N ASN A 12 30.07 -9.07 40.57
CA ASN A 12 30.42 -10.37 41.12
C ASN A 12 31.92 -10.49 41.38
N CYS A 13 32.22 -10.88 42.62
CA CYS A 13 33.53 -10.94 43.23
C CYS A 13 34.30 -12.18 42.79
N GLY A 14 35.62 -12.04 42.73
CA GLY A 14 36.53 -13.18 42.57
C GLY A 14 36.63 -14.01 43.84
N CYS A 15 36.88 -15.31 43.65
CA CYS A 15 37.54 -16.18 44.61
C CYS A 15 38.62 -16.97 43.86
N GLU A 16 39.88 -16.78 44.26
CA GLU A 16 40.98 -17.72 44.02
C GLU A 16 40.81 -18.94 44.94
N TYR A 17 41.15 -20.13 44.45
CA TYR A 17 42.23 -21.01 44.95
C TYR A 17 42.03 -22.46 44.48
N GLY A 18 43.15 -23.13 44.17
CA GLY A 18 43.26 -24.59 44.24
C GLY A 18 43.71 -25.26 42.95
N GLY A 19 45.02 -25.44 42.79
CA GLY A 19 45.56 -26.35 41.77
C GLY A 19 45.51 -27.81 42.24
N TYR A 20 45.30 -28.73 41.30
CA TYR A 20 45.87 -30.08 41.30
C TYR A 20 46.01 -30.52 39.84
N GLY A 21 47.24 -30.84 39.44
CA GLY A 21 47.54 -31.35 38.11
C GLY A 21 47.19 -32.84 37.98
N TYR A 22 46.65 -33.21 36.82
CA TYR A 22 46.80 -34.54 36.24
C TYR A 22 47.01 -34.36 34.73
N GLY A 23 48.04 -35.02 34.21
CA GLY A 23 48.52 -34.86 32.86
C GLY A 23 47.59 -35.42 31.78
N ALA A 24 47.72 -34.85 30.60
CA ALA A 24 47.63 -35.58 29.34
C ALA A 24 48.41 -34.76 28.30
N SER A 25 49.47 -35.35 27.76
CA SER A 25 50.10 -34.87 26.53
C SER A 25 49.05 -34.88 25.41
N ALA A 26 48.58 -33.71 25.00
CA ALA A 26 47.74 -33.58 23.81
C ALA A 26 48.58 -33.95 22.58
N PRO A 27 48.11 -34.84 21.69
CA PRO A 27 48.80 -35.09 20.44
C PRO A 27 48.76 -33.83 19.58
N SER A 28 49.93 -33.35 19.19
CA SER A 28 50.09 -32.33 18.15
C SER A 28 49.62 -32.95 16.83
N TYR A 29 48.33 -32.81 16.52
CA TYR A 29 47.85 -33.05 15.17
C TYR A 29 48.32 -31.89 14.30
N GLY A 30 49.17 -32.20 13.32
CA GLY A 30 49.54 -31.29 12.22
C GLY A 30 48.29 -30.91 11.43
N GLY A 31 47.54 -29.94 11.95
CA GLY A 31 46.21 -29.54 11.47
C GLY A 31 46.22 -28.30 10.57
N GLY A 32 47.39 -27.84 10.10
CA GLY A 32 47.48 -26.66 9.25
C GLY A 32 46.68 -26.81 7.95
N GLY A 33 46.76 -27.97 7.31
CA GLY A 33 46.06 -28.24 6.05
C GLY A 33 44.54 -28.44 6.22
N PHE A 34 44.12 -29.18 7.25
CA PHE A 34 42.70 -29.48 7.46
C PHE A 34 41.90 -28.24 7.92
N VAL A 35 42.49 -27.41 8.78
CA VAL A 35 41.89 -26.13 9.20
C VAL A 35 41.78 -25.17 8.01
N LEU A 36 42.80 -25.11 7.14
CA LEU A 36 42.74 -24.29 5.92
C LEU A 36 41.63 -24.75 4.97
N ILE A 37 41.49 -26.06 4.77
CA ILE A 37 40.44 -26.63 3.91
C ILE A 37 39.06 -26.27 4.45
N VAL A 38 38.82 -26.41 5.76
CA VAL A 38 37.54 -26.08 6.39
C VAL A 38 37.24 -24.57 6.28
N VAL A 39 38.22 -23.71 6.52
CA VAL A 39 38.07 -22.25 6.39
C VAL A 39 37.76 -21.85 4.95
N LEU A 40 38.44 -22.44 3.97
CA LEU A 40 38.18 -22.19 2.55
C LEU A 40 36.78 -22.68 2.13
N PHE A 41 36.32 -23.83 2.67
CA PHE A 41 34.98 -24.35 2.39
C PHE A 41 33.88 -23.45 2.97
N ILE A 42 34.07 -22.96 4.20
CA ILE A 42 33.15 -22.01 4.83
C ILE A 42 33.12 -20.69 4.06
N LEU A 43 34.29 -20.17 3.65
CA LEU A 43 34.36 -18.95 2.82
C LEU A 43 33.68 -19.16 1.46
N LEU A 44 33.83 -20.32 0.83
CA LEU A 44 33.13 -20.66 -0.41
C LEU A 44 31.61 -20.74 -0.22
N ILE A 45 31.13 -21.26 0.91
CA ILE A 45 29.70 -21.27 1.24
C ILE A 45 29.20 -19.83 1.49
N ILE A 46 29.93 -19.00 2.22
CA ILE A 46 29.55 -17.61 2.51
C ILE A 46 29.57 -16.76 1.24
N VAL A 47 30.60 -16.91 0.39
CA VAL A 47 30.70 -16.23 -0.90
C VAL A 47 29.64 -16.76 -1.86
N GLY A 48 29.40 -18.07 -1.92
CA GLY A 48 28.34 -18.69 -2.73
C GLY A 48 26.94 -18.21 -2.31
N ALA A 49 26.66 -18.15 -1.00
CA ALA A 49 25.42 -17.62 -0.46
C ALA A 49 25.26 -16.12 -0.72
N SER A 50 26.34 -15.34 -0.60
CA SER A 50 26.34 -13.91 -0.92
C SER A 50 26.14 -13.66 -2.42
N TRP A 51 26.73 -14.49 -3.29
CA TRP A 51 26.61 -14.34 -4.74
C TRP A 51 25.22 -14.75 -5.23
N HIS A 52 24.60 -15.75 -4.61
CA HIS A 52 23.20 -16.10 -4.86
C HIS A 52 22.23 -14.98 -4.46
N HIS A 53 22.58 -14.17 -3.44
CA HIS A 53 21.72 -13.08 -2.97
C HIS A 53 21.93 -11.76 -3.71
N SER A 54 23.16 -11.45 -4.14
CA SER A 54 23.51 -10.15 -4.73
C SER A 54 23.21 -10.03 -6.24
N GLY A 55 22.82 -11.12 -6.89
CA GLY A 55 22.70 -11.22 -8.36
C GLY A 55 21.29 -11.16 -8.96
N LYS A 56 20.21 -11.13 -8.17
CA LYS A 56 18.86 -10.98 -8.71
C LYS A 56 18.58 -9.53 -9.08
N ARG A 57 19.10 -9.10 -10.24
CA ARG A 57 18.33 -8.18 -11.08
C ARG A 57 16.96 -8.84 -11.22
N ILE A 58 15.90 -8.21 -10.74
CA ILE A 58 14.52 -8.69 -10.94
C ILE A 58 14.27 -8.59 -12.44
N ILE A 59 14.59 -9.67 -13.16
CA ILE A 59 14.01 -9.91 -14.47
C ILE A 59 12.57 -10.27 -14.11
N THR A 60 11.66 -9.30 -14.25
CA THR A 60 10.22 -9.53 -14.14
C THR A 60 9.90 -10.73 -15.02
N SER A 61 9.39 -11.80 -14.41
CA SER A 61 9.10 -13.02 -15.17
C SER A 61 8.04 -12.73 -16.22
N GLU A 62 8.03 -13.47 -17.34
CA GLU A 62 6.97 -13.33 -18.36
C GLU A 62 5.56 -13.49 -17.73
N LYS A 63 5.44 -14.38 -16.74
CA LYS A 63 4.23 -14.54 -15.93
C LYS A 63 3.84 -13.26 -15.21
N GLU A 64 4.78 -12.58 -14.56
CA GLU A 64 4.52 -11.34 -13.83
C GLU A 64 4.16 -10.19 -14.77
N VAL A 65 4.82 -10.09 -15.94
CA VAL A 65 4.44 -9.12 -16.99
C VAL A 65 3.01 -9.38 -17.47
N GLN A 66 2.63 -10.65 -17.66
CA GLN A 66 1.28 -10.99 -18.08
C GLN A 66 0.25 -10.66 -17.00
N ILE A 67 0.56 -10.88 -15.73
CA ILE A 67 -0.32 -10.51 -14.62
C ILE A 67 -0.52 -9.00 -14.59
N LEU A 68 0.55 -8.22 -14.67
CA LEU A 68 0.47 -6.77 -14.69
C LEU A 68 -0.46 -6.24 -15.79
N LYS A 69 -0.35 -6.81 -17.01
CA LYS A 69 -1.23 -6.49 -18.15
C LYS A 69 -2.70 -6.85 -17.95
N ASN A 70 -2.98 -7.80 -17.05
CA ASN A 70 -4.33 -8.22 -16.74
C ASN A 70 -4.93 -7.46 -15.56
N LEU A 71 -4.11 -6.73 -14.78
CA LEU A 71 -4.60 -5.95 -13.66
C LEU A 71 -5.36 -4.71 -14.15
N LYS A 72 -6.45 -4.41 -13.46
CA LYS A 72 -7.29 -3.23 -13.69
C LYS A 72 -7.30 -2.31 -12.48
N ALA A 73 -6.98 -1.05 -12.70
CA ALA A 73 -7.09 0.02 -11.72
C ALA A 73 -8.27 0.93 -12.06
N LEU A 74 -9.20 1.06 -11.12
CA LEU A 74 -10.27 2.04 -11.19
C LEU A 74 -9.96 3.19 -10.24
N ILE A 75 -10.01 4.40 -10.77
CA ILE A 75 -9.82 5.63 -10.03
C ILE A 75 -11.16 6.34 -9.91
N LEU A 76 -11.62 6.56 -8.68
CA LEU A 76 -12.81 7.36 -8.40
C LEU A 76 -12.39 8.74 -7.92
N ASN A 77 -12.50 9.75 -8.79
CA ASN A 77 -12.28 11.13 -8.41
C ASN A 77 -13.57 11.77 -7.89
N CYS A 78 -13.61 11.98 -6.59
CA CYS A 78 -14.71 12.59 -5.84
C CYS A 78 -14.59 14.12 -5.74
N SER A 79 -13.99 14.79 -6.73
CA SER A 79 -14.05 16.24 -6.84
C SER A 79 -15.50 16.70 -6.92
N LEU A 80 -15.80 17.86 -6.34
CA LEU A 80 -17.12 18.50 -6.49
C LEU A 80 -17.28 19.17 -7.86
N LYS A 81 -16.19 19.26 -8.63
CA LYS A 81 -16.18 19.90 -9.95
C LYS A 81 -16.42 18.86 -11.06
N PRO A 82 -17.28 19.14 -12.04
CA PRO A 82 -17.48 18.27 -13.21
C PRO A 82 -16.20 18.13 -14.05
N SER A 83 -16.15 17.16 -14.96
CA SER A 83 -14.93 16.90 -15.77
C SER A 83 -14.53 18.00 -16.75
N ASN A 84 -15.44 18.91 -17.10
CA ASN A 84 -15.10 20.08 -17.91
C ASN A 84 -14.37 21.18 -17.11
N GLU A 85 -14.18 20.99 -15.80
CA GLU A 85 -13.45 21.89 -14.92
C GLU A 85 -12.16 21.26 -14.38
N LYS A 86 -11.15 22.10 -14.15
CA LYS A 86 -9.87 21.66 -13.57
C LYS A 86 -10.04 21.27 -12.10
N SER A 87 -9.61 20.06 -11.77
CA SER A 87 -9.58 19.51 -10.42
C SER A 87 -8.15 19.36 -9.91
N ASN A 88 -7.88 19.88 -8.70
CA ASN A 88 -6.60 19.68 -8.02
C ASN A 88 -6.34 18.20 -7.71
N THR A 89 -7.38 17.46 -7.36
CA THR A 89 -7.30 16.02 -7.11
C THR A 89 -6.95 15.25 -8.38
N ASP A 90 -7.45 15.65 -9.57
CA ASP A 90 -7.02 15.01 -10.83
C ASP A 90 -5.52 15.15 -11.03
N ALA A 91 -5.00 16.36 -10.81
CA ALA A 91 -3.59 16.65 -11.07
C ALA A 91 -2.66 15.77 -10.21
N LEU A 92 -3.03 15.48 -8.96
CA LEU A 92 -2.27 14.56 -8.11
C LEU A 92 -2.50 13.08 -8.50
N LEU A 93 -3.70 12.72 -8.97
CA LEU A 93 -3.98 11.36 -9.44
C LEU A 93 -3.13 10.97 -10.66
N GLN A 94 -2.69 11.94 -11.47
CA GLN A 94 -1.78 11.66 -12.60
C GLN A 94 -0.48 10.99 -12.16
N ASP A 95 0.07 11.32 -10.99
CA ASP A 95 1.27 10.64 -10.47
C ASP A 95 1.05 9.13 -10.24
N PHE A 96 -0.20 8.70 -9.97
CA PHE A 96 -0.55 7.28 -9.85
C PHE A 96 -0.79 6.64 -11.22
N ILE A 97 -1.52 7.34 -12.10
CA ILE A 97 -1.81 6.89 -13.47
C ILE A 97 -0.49 6.62 -14.21
N ASP A 98 0.47 7.54 -14.15
CA ASP A 98 1.79 7.40 -14.76
C ASP A 98 2.50 6.10 -14.30
N VAL A 99 2.40 5.75 -13.02
CA VAL A 99 3.01 4.53 -12.48
C VAL A 99 2.25 3.29 -12.91
N PHE A 100 0.91 3.32 -12.90
CA PHE A 100 0.07 2.21 -13.35
C PHE A 100 0.31 1.91 -14.83
N GLU A 101 0.29 2.93 -15.70
CA GLU A 101 0.56 2.82 -17.13
C GLU A 101 1.99 2.32 -17.41
N LYS A 102 2.99 2.86 -16.71
CA LYS A 102 4.38 2.37 -16.82
C LYS A 102 4.52 0.89 -16.43
N LYS A 103 3.67 0.41 -15.53
CA LYS A 103 3.57 -1.01 -15.14
C LYS A 103 2.62 -1.81 -16.03
N GLN A 104 1.99 -1.19 -17.02
CA GLN A 104 1.04 -1.79 -17.95
C GLN A 104 -0.27 -2.25 -17.29
N VAL A 105 -0.66 -1.63 -16.17
CA VAL A 105 -1.97 -1.84 -15.52
C VAL A 105 -3.03 -1.05 -16.30
N GLU A 106 -4.11 -1.70 -16.73
CA GLU A 106 -5.24 -1.05 -17.38
C GLU A 106 -5.88 -0.07 -16.39
N THR A 107 -5.95 1.22 -16.73
CA THR A 107 -6.39 2.26 -15.79
C THR A 107 -7.57 3.03 -16.34
N GLU A 108 -8.64 3.14 -15.55
CA GLU A 108 -9.82 3.94 -15.85
C GLU A 108 -10.03 4.99 -14.74
N THR A 109 -10.37 6.22 -15.12
CA THR A 109 -10.75 7.28 -14.15
C THR A 109 -12.20 7.70 -14.36
N ILE A 110 -12.94 7.75 -13.25
CA ILE A 110 -14.31 8.26 -13.19
C ILE A 110 -14.33 9.53 -12.37
N ARG A 111 -14.84 10.62 -12.95
CA ARG A 111 -15.32 11.76 -12.16
C ARG A 111 -16.72 11.42 -11.66
N VAL A 112 -16.86 11.21 -10.35
CA VAL A 112 -18.12 10.70 -9.77
C VAL A 112 -19.27 11.68 -9.97
N VAL A 113 -19.02 13.00 -9.88
CA VAL A 113 -20.07 14.02 -10.05
C VAL A 113 -20.61 14.15 -11.48
N ASP A 114 -20.00 13.48 -12.46
CA ASP A 114 -20.55 13.42 -13.82
C ASP A 114 -21.68 12.38 -13.95
N TYR A 115 -21.89 11.56 -12.92
CA TYR A 115 -22.91 10.51 -12.86
C TYR A 115 -24.02 10.91 -11.89
N ASN A 116 -25.26 10.59 -12.23
CA ASN A 116 -26.42 10.75 -11.35
C ASN A 116 -26.45 9.65 -10.29
N ILE A 117 -25.78 9.90 -9.15
CA ILE A 117 -25.72 8.94 -8.03
C ILE A 117 -26.74 9.34 -6.97
N SER A 118 -27.69 8.44 -6.70
CA SER A 118 -28.69 8.65 -5.64
C SER A 118 -28.08 8.40 -4.25
N PHE A 119 -28.55 9.12 -3.23
CA PHE A 119 -28.23 8.81 -1.84
C PHE A 119 -28.90 7.49 -1.41
N GLY A 120 -28.16 6.66 -0.68
CA GLY A 120 -28.67 5.40 -0.15
C GLY A 120 -27.57 4.36 0.02
N VAL A 121 -27.95 3.16 0.43
CA VAL A 121 -27.01 2.06 0.73
C VAL A 121 -27.42 0.75 0.04
N ASP A 122 -28.21 0.79 -1.03
CA ASP A 122 -28.53 -0.39 -1.85
C ASP A 122 -27.76 -0.41 -3.18
N ASP A 123 -27.65 -1.54 -3.87
CA ASP A 123 -26.93 -1.63 -5.16
C ASP A 123 -27.50 -0.72 -6.26
N ASP A 124 -28.79 -0.41 -6.23
CA ASP A 124 -29.49 0.47 -7.17
C ASP A 124 -30.65 1.15 -6.43
N MET A 125 -30.68 2.48 -6.37
CA MET A 125 -31.79 3.22 -5.77
C MET A 125 -32.98 3.43 -6.73
N GLY A 126 -32.87 2.97 -7.98
CA GLY A 126 -33.83 3.18 -9.05
C GLY A 126 -33.86 4.62 -9.54
N ASN A 127 -34.90 4.97 -10.31
CA ASN A 127 -35.18 6.34 -10.76
C ASN A 127 -34.00 7.05 -11.48
N GLY A 128 -33.23 6.30 -12.27
CA GLY A 128 -32.08 6.83 -13.01
C GLY A 128 -30.78 6.91 -12.23
N ASP A 129 -30.67 6.20 -11.10
CA ASP A 129 -29.40 5.99 -10.40
C ASP A 129 -28.37 5.32 -11.31
N GLU A 130 -27.21 5.95 -11.47
CA GLU A 130 -26.11 5.46 -12.29
C GLU A 130 -25.03 4.75 -11.45
N TRP A 131 -25.25 4.59 -10.14
CA TRP A 131 -24.35 3.81 -9.27
C TRP A 131 -24.07 2.40 -9.78
N PRO A 132 -25.05 1.63 -10.32
CA PRO A 132 -24.77 0.29 -10.85
C PRO A 132 -23.66 0.26 -11.92
N VAL A 133 -23.50 1.33 -12.70
CA VAL A 133 -22.43 1.44 -13.70
C VAL A 133 -21.05 1.52 -13.02
N ILE A 134 -20.95 2.35 -11.99
CA ILE A 134 -19.71 2.51 -11.21
C ILE A 134 -19.44 1.23 -10.40
N ALA A 135 -20.46 0.68 -9.72
CA ALA A 135 -20.36 -0.54 -8.94
C ALA A 135 -19.83 -1.70 -9.78
N ASN A 136 -20.37 -1.91 -10.98
CA ASN A 136 -19.88 -2.93 -11.90
C ASN A 136 -18.39 -2.73 -12.24
N LYS A 137 -17.93 -1.49 -12.43
CA LYS A 137 -16.50 -1.23 -12.68
C LYS A 137 -15.64 -1.52 -11.46
N ILE A 138 -16.12 -1.21 -10.24
CA ILE A 138 -15.41 -1.55 -8.99
C ILE A 138 -15.31 -3.08 -8.84
N GLU A 139 -16.40 -3.81 -9.11
CA GLU A 139 -16.43 -5.28 -9.03
C GLU A 139 -15.42 -5.94 -9.99
N HIS A 140 -15.12 -5.31 -11.12
CA HIS A 140 -14.16 -5.80 -12.11
C HIS A 140 -12.74 -5.21 -11.99
N ALA A 141 -12.51 -4.29 -11.05
CA ALA A 141 -11.20 -3.71 -10.79
C ALA A 141 -10.42 -4.53 -9.76
N ASP A 142 -9.11 -4.65 -9.93
CA ASP A 142 -8.19 -5.25 -8.95
C ASP A 142 -7.66 -4.21 -7.95
N ILE A 143 -7.56 -2.95 -8.40
CA ILE A 143 -7.10 -1.82 -7.61
C ILE A 143 -8.18 -0.73 -7.63
N LEU A 144 -8.61 -0.27 -6.46
CA LEU A 144 -9.49 0.88 -6.30
C LEU A 144 -8.73 2.05 -5.66
N LEU A 145 -8.62 3.17 -6.38
CA LEU A 145 -8.01 4.39 -5.87
C LEU A 145 -9.07 5.48 -5.71
N VAL A 146 -9.29 5.95 -4.49
CA VAL A 146 -10.28 7.01 -4.22
C VAL A 146 -9.58 8.36 -4.03
N GLY A 147 -9.83 9.28 -4.94
CA GLY A 147 -9.36 10.66 -4.87
C GLY A 147 -10.42 11.58 -4.27
N THR A 148 -10.10 12.41 -3.28
CA THR A 148 -11.03 13.40 -2.73
C THR A 148 -10.35 14.76 -2.49
N PRO A 149 -11.05 15.89 -2.71
CA PRO A 149 -10.65 17.15 -2.10
C PRO A 149 -11.00 17.16 -0.60
N ILE A 150 -10.44 18.12 0.14
CA ILE A 150 -10.76 18.41 1.54
C ILE A 150 -11.73 19.60 1.62
N TRP A 151 -12.72 19.49 2.49
CA TRP A 151 -13.54 20.61 2.96
C TRP A 151 -13.70 20.53 4.48
N LEU A 152 -13.32 21.59 5.19
CA LEU A 152 -13.43 21.67 6.66
C LEU A 152 -12.77 20.49 7.41
N GLY A 153 -11.60 20.06 6.95
CA GLY A 153 -10.88 18.92 7.56
C GLY A 153 -11.46 17.54 7.21
N GLU A 154 -12.47 17.48 6.35
CA GLU A 154 -13.16 16.26 5.93
C GLU A 154 -12.95 15.95 4.44
N LYS A 155 -13.16 14.68 4.09
CA LYS A 155 -13.35 14.29 2.69
C LYS A 155 -14.59 14.97 2.10
N SER A 156 -14.68 15.05 0.78
CA SER A 156 -15.85 15.57 0.08
C SER A 156 -17.13 14.78 0.42
N SER A 157 -18.27 15.44 0.31
CA SER A 157 -19.59 14.80 0.39
C SER A 157 -19.76 13.69 -0.67
N VAL A 158 -19.16 13.87 -1.85
CA VAL A 158 -19.13 12.87 -2.91
C VAL A 158 -18.37 11.62 -2.48
N ALA A 159 -17.19 11.76 -1.86
CA ALA A 159 -16.45 10.63 -1.32
C ALA A 159 -17.23 9.91 -0.21
N LYS A 160 -17.95 10.66 0.65
CA LYS A 160 -18.81 10.06 1.67
C LYS A 160 -19.94 9.25 1.04
N MET A 161 -20.64 9.80 0.05
CA MET A 161 -21.68 9.11 -0.71
C MET A 161 -21.12 7.84 -1.36
N VAL A 162 -19.96 7.89 -2.03
CA VAL A 162 -19.32 6.71 -2.62
C VAL A 162 -19.10 5.61 -1.58
N MET A 163 -18.63 5.93 -0.36
CA MET A 163 -18.46 4.92 0.69
C MET A 163 -19.79 4.30 1.13
N GLU A 164 -20.86 5.09 1.24
CA GLU A 164 -22.21 4.61 1.55
C GLU A 164 -22.75 3.69 0.44
N ARG A 165 -22.54 4.04 -0.83
CA ARG A 165 -22.97 3.24 -1.97
C ARG A 165 -22.17 1.94 -2.12
N ILE A 166 -20.87 1.95 -1.84
CA ILE A 166 -20.04 0.72 -1.77
C ILE A 166 -20.56 -0.23 -0.70
N SER A 167 -21.06 0.30 0.42
CA SER A 167 -21.66 -0.53 1.48
C SER A 167 -22.83 -1.38 1.01
N GLY A 168 -23.53 -0.97 -0.07
CA GLY A 168 -24.72 -1.65 -0.55
C GLY A 168 -24.49 -2.99 -1.21
N SER A 169 -23.24 -3.32 -1.53
CA SER A 169 -22.89 -4.64 -2.06
C SER A 169 -22.73 -5.71 -0.98
N GLY A 170 -23.20 -5.46 0.25
CA GLY A 170 -22.92 -6.30 1.42
C GLY A 170 -23.40 -7.76 1.31
N SER A 171 -24.38 -8.04 0.46
CA SER A 171 -24.88 -9.40 0.19
C SER A 171 -24.26 -10.05 -1.06
N LYS A 172 -23.43 -9.35 -1.82
CA LYS A 172 -22.81 -9.87 -3.04
C LYS A 172 -21.57 -10.68 -2.72
N THR A 173 -21.40 -11.78 -3.45
CA THR A 173 -20.22 -12.64 -3.35
C THR A 173 -19.43 -12.67 -4.66
N ASN A 174 -18.11 -12.84 -4.53
CA ASN A 174 -17.26 -13.19 -5.66
C ASN A 174 -17.47 -14.67 -6.06
N ALA A 175 -16.79 -15.13 -7.12
CA ALA A 175 -16.90 -16.51 -7.61
C ALA A 175 -16.51 -17.60 -6.59
N SER A 176 -15.80 -17.23 -5.52
CA SER A 176 -15.38 -18.13 -4.43
C SER A 176 -16.34 -18.10 -3.24
N GLY A 177 -17.45 -17.35 -3.31
CA GLY A 177 -18.41 -17.20 -2.21
C GLY A 177 -18.01 -16.20 -1.13
N GLN A 178 -16.87 -15.50 -1.27
CA GLN A 178 -16.43 -14.46 -0.33
C GLN A 178 -17.15 -13.13 -0.64
N PRO A 179 -17.24 -12.18 0.30
CA PRO A 179 -17.73 -10.83 0.01
C PRO A 179 -17.06 -10.24 -1.25
N ILE A 180 -17.85 -9.54 -2.06
CA ILE A 180 -17.51 -9.20 -3.46
C ILE A 180 -16.13 -8.51 -3.66
N TYR A 181 -15.63 -7.77 -2.67
CA TYR A 181 -14.36 -7.04 -2.77
C TYR A 181 -13.13 -7.75 -2.20
N TYR A 182 -13.28 -8.99 -1.72
CA TYR A 182 -12.12 -9.80 -1.33
C TYR A 182 -11.12 -9.93 -2.48
N ASN A 183 -9.83 -9.99 -2.12
CA ASN A 183 -8.68 -10.09 -3.05
C ASN A 183 -8.44 -8.85 -3.93
N LYS A 184 -9.12 -7.73 -3.66
CA LYS A 184 -8.87 -6.43 -4.29
C LYS A 184 -8.00 -5.55 -3.38
N VAL A 185 -7.36 -4.54 -3.96
CA VAL A 185 -6.48 -3.62 -3.26
C VAL A 185 -7.03 -2.20 -3.29
N ALA A 186 -6.88 -1.44 -2.21
CA ALA A 186 -7.36 -0.06 -2.15
C ALA A 186 -6.32 0.96 -1.68
N GLY A 187 -6.45 2.19 -2.18
CA GLY A 187 -5.66 3.35 -1.77
C GLY A 187 -6.45 4.65 -1.83
N ALA A 188 -5.84 5.73 -1.35
CA ALA A 188 -6.45 7.05 -1.33
C ALA A 188 -5.51 8.15 -1.86
N VAL A 189 -6.11 9.18 -2.45
CA VAL A 189 -5.44 10.43 -2.83
C VAL A 189 -6.23 11.60 -2.26
N VAL A 190 -5.55 12.52 -1.57
CA VAL A 190 -6.22 13.65 -0.94
C VAL A 190 -5.55 14.98 -1.30
N THR A 191 -6.34 15.97 -1.72
CA THR A 191 -5.83 17.34 -1.91
C THR A 191 -6.65 18.35 -1.10
N GLY A 192 -6.01 19.35 -0.54
CA GLY A 192 -6.71 20.46 0.13
C GLY A 192 -5.83 21.69 0.21
N ASN A 193 -6.43 22.86 0.43
CA ASN A 193 -5.66 24.09 0.59
C ASN A 193 -4.95 24.12 1.96
N GLU A 194 -5.55 23.47 2.96
CA GLU A 194 -5.02 23.33 4.32
C GLU A 194 -5.42 21.96 4.92
N ASP A 195 -5.21 21.79 6.23
CA ASP A 195 -5.26 20.54 7.00
C ASP A 195 -6.48 19.61 6.76
N GLY A 196 -6.32 18.31 7.08
CA GLY A 196 -7.37 17.30 7.04
C GLY A 196 -7.03 16.04 6.25
N ALA A 197 -5.88 15.99 5.57
CA ALA A 197 -5.60 14.93 4.59
C ALA A 197 -5.59 13.52 5.19
N LYS A 198 -4.90 13.34 6.32
CA LYS A 198 -4.87 12.05 7.01
C LYS A 198 -6.21 11.69 7.64
N HIS A 199 -7.00 12.70 8.04
CA HIS A 199 -8.34 12.47 8.57
C HIS A 199 -9.29 11.94 7.50
N ALA A 200 -9.35 12.62 6.35
CA ALA A 200 -10.10 12.20 5.18
C ALA A 200 -9.67 10.80 4.70
N ALA A 201 -8.37 10.55 4.61
CA ALA A 201 -7.83 9.26 4.19
C ALA A 201 -8.12 8.13 5.18
N ARG A 202 -8.09 8.40 6.50
CA ARG A 202 -8.39 7.41 7.54
C ARG A 202 -9.76 6.79 7.31
N ASP A 203 -10.77 7.62 7.10
CA ASP A 203 -12.15 7.16 6.90
C ASP A 203 -12.29 6.33 5.62
N ILE A 204 -11.77 6.82 4.49
CA ILE A 204 -11.80 6.11 3.21
C ILE A 204 -11.12 4.74 3.34
N LEU A 205 -9.89 4.71 3.85
CA LEU A 205 -9.10 3.48 3.94
C LEU A 205 -9.74 2.50 4.94
N PHE A 206 -10.24 2.98 6.07
CA PHE A 206 -10.95 2.13 7.04
C PHE A 206 -12.20 1.51 6.42
N SER A 207 -13.04 2.31 5.74
CA SER A 207 -14.25 1.82 5.06
C SER A 207 -13.91 0.76 4.01
N LEU A 208 -12.94 1.03 3.13
CA LEU A 208 -12.55 0.06 2.11
C LEU A 208 -11.97 -1.22 2.72
N GLY A 209 -11.14 -1.12 3.76
CA GLY A 209 -10.66 -2.28 4.50
C GLY A 209 -11.81 -3.08 5.12
N HIS A 210 -12.80 -2.41 5.70
CA HIS A 210 -13.99 -3.03 6.27
C HIS A 210 -14.83 -3.78 5.22
N TYR A 211 -14.89 -3.27 3.98
CA TYR A 211 -15.63 -3.91 2.88
C TYR A 211 -14.87 -5.04 2.18
N GLY A 212 -13.65 -5.37 2.62
CA GLY A 212 -12.89 -6.53 2.14
C GLY A 212 -11.70 -6.20 1.23
N PHE A 213 -11.45 -4.92 0.94
CA PHE A 213 -10.23 -4.52 0.24
C PHE A 213 -9.00 -4.71 1.13
N SER A 214 -7.90 -5.17 0.54
CA SER A 214 -6.60 -5.22 1.21
C SER A 214 -5.87 -3.89 1.06
N LEU A 215 -5.22 -3.44 2.13
CA LEU A 215 -4.47 -2.19 2.13
C LEU A 215 -2.97 -2.49 2.26
N PRO A 216 -2.11 -2.03 1.34
CA PRO A 216 -0.68 -2.14 1.54
C PRO A 216 -0.18 -1.08 2.54
N PRO A 217 1.06 -1.18 3.02
CA PRO A 217 1.71 -0.08 3.74
C PRO A 217 1.75 1.19 2.88
N ASN A 218 1.57 2.36 3.52
CA ASN A 218 1.56 3.67 2.85
C ASN A 218 0.60 3.75 1.63
N PRO A 219 -0.70 3.45 1.79
CA PRO A 219 -1.65 3.41 0.67
C PRO A 219 -2.20 4.80 0.28
N LEU A 220 -1.50 5.87 0.69
CA LEU A 220 -1.97 7.25 0.63
C LEU A 220 -0.91 8.16 0.02
N SER A 221 -1.33 9.02 -0.91
CA SER A 221 -0.63 10.28 -1.17
C SER A 221 -1.55 11.47 -0.92
N TYR A 222 -0.97 12.57 -0.47
CA TYR A 222 -1.72 13.78 -0.26
C TYR A 222 -0.89 15.03 -0.45
N TRP A 223 -1.60 16.14 -0.67
CA TRP A 223 -1.05 17.48 -0.60
C TRP A 223 -1.99 18.40 0.18
N VAL A 224 -1.40 19.17 1.08
CA VAL A 224 -2.04 20.30 1.76
C VAL A 224 -1.06 21.47 1.77
N GLY A 225 -1.59 22.69 1.74
CA GLY A 225 -0.79 23.90 1.91
C GLY A 225 -0.52 24.20 3.39
N GLU A 226 -0.01 25.40 3.62
CA GLU A 226 0.17 25.94 4.98
C GLU A 226 -1.19 26.23 5.64
N ALA A 227 -1.19 26.36 6.96
CA ALA A 227 -2.40 26.72 7.70
C ALA A 227 -2.96 28.09 7.25
N GLY A 228 -4.26 28.14 6.99
CA GLY A 228 -4.98 29.33 6.54
C GLY A 228 -5.39 29.28 5.06
N PRO A 229 -6.06 30.34 4.57
CA PRO A 229 -6.40 30.45 3.16
C PRO A 229 -5.14 30.47 2.31
N GLY A 230 -5.12 29.67 1.25
CA GLY A 230 -3.96 29.55 0.37
C GLY A 230 -4.31 29.02 -1.01
N ALA A 231 -3.32 29.02 -1.88
CA ALA A 231 -3.42 28.41 -3.21
C ALA A 231 -3.72 26.92 -3.10
N SER A 232 -4.54 26.39 -4.01
CA SER A 232 -4.74 24.94 -4.13
C SER A 232 -3.57 24.27 -4.87
N TYR A 233 -3.50 22.94 -4.81
CA TYR A 233 -2.41 22.11 -5.37
C TYR A 233 -1.81 22.58 -6.70
N ILE A 234 -2.61 22.87 -7.72
CA ILE A 234 -2.10 23.27 -9.05
C ILE A 234 -1.43 24.64 -8.98
N GLU A 235 -2.10 25.62 -8.37
CA GLU A 235 -1.62 27.00 -8.24
C GLU A 235 -0.39 27.09 -7.34
N ALA A 236 -0.38 26.31 -6.26
CA ALA A 236 0.73 26.21 -5.32
C ALA A 236 1.94 25.42 -5.86
N GLU A 237 1.92 25.03 -7.13
CA GLU A 237 2.91 24.13 -7.75
C GLU A 237 3.15 22.85 -6.94
N GLY A 238 2.09 22.29 -6.34
CA GLY A 238 2.15 21.12 -5.47
C GLY A 238 2.71 19.87 -6.16
N TYR A 239 2.66 19.81 -7.50
CA TYR A 239 3.34 18.79 -8.32
C TYR A 239 4.87 18.85 -8.25
N LYS A 240 5.46 19.88 -7.63
CA LYS A 240 6.89 19.97 -7.29
C LYS A 240 7.18 19.52 -5.85
N ASN A 241 6.17 19.30 -5.02
CA ASN A 241 6.34 18.91 -3.63
C ASN A 241 6.93 17.50 -3.53
N LYS A 242 8.18 17.39 -3.06
CA LYS A 242 8.92 16.12 -2.99
C LYS A 242 8.24 15.07 -2.11
N PHE A 243 7.61 15.49 -1.01
CA PHE A 243 6.93 14.58 -0.08
C PHE A 243 5.70 13.96 -0.75
N THR A 244 4.84 14.78 -1.35
CA THR A 244 3.66 14.32 -2.09
C THR A 244 4.04 13.38 -3.23
N LYS A 245 5.02 13.75 -4.07
CA LYS A 245 5.49 12.90 -5.18
C LYS A 245 6.05 11.56 -4.68
N ASN A 246 6.86 11.59 -3.62
CA ASN A 246 7.42 10.38 -3.05
C ASN A 246 6.33 9.46 -2.51
N ASN A 247 5.32 10.01 -1.82
CA ASN A 247 4.20 9.21 -1.33
C ASN A 247 3.36 8.64 -2.49
N ALA A 248 3.11 9.42 -3.55
CA ALA A 248 2.41 8.91 -4.74
C ALA A 248 3.19 7.76 -5.39
N HIS A 249 4.50 7.90 -5.54
CA HIS A 249 5.36 6.85 -6.06
C HIS A 249 5.36 5.60 -5.17
N VAL A 250 5.51 5.74 -3.85
CA VAL A 250 5.49 4.60 -2.91
C VAL A 250 4.12 3.92 -2.92
N ALA A 251 3.04 4.69 -2.77
CA ALA A 251 1.68 4.16 -2.70
C ALA A 251 1.30 3.42 -3.98
N SER A 252 1.49 4.02 -5.15
CA SER A 252 1.18 3.37 -6.44
C SER A 252 1.97 2.07 -6.66
N ASN A 253 3.27 2.04 -6.33
CA ASN A 253 4.05 0.81 -6.42
C ASN A 253 3.56 -0.28 -5.44
N ASN A 254 3.21 0.11 -4.22
CA ASN A 254 2.73 -0.81 -3.20
C ASN A 254 1.36 -1.40 -3.55
N LEU A 255 0.45 -0.58 -4.11
CA LEU A 255 -0.86 -1.03 -4.59
C LEU A 255 -0.71 -2.09 -5.67
N VAL A 256 0.11 -1.82 -6.70
CA VAL A 256 0.33 -2.78 -7.78
C VAL A 256 1.00 -4.06 -7.27
N HIS A 257 2.01 -3.93 -6.40
CA HIS A 257 2.69 -5.11 -5.86
C HIS A 257 1.74 -6.01 -5.06
N LEU A 258 0.90 -5.44 -4.20
CA LEU A 258 -0.09 -6.22 -3.44
C LEU A 258 -1.14 -6.86 -4.36
N ALA A 259 -1.57 -6.18 -5.41
CA ALA A 259 -2.50 -6.73 -6.39
C ALA A 259 -1.89 -7.94 -7.12
N VAL A 260 -0.60 -7.87 -7.49
CA VAL A 260 0.13 -9.02 -8.06
C VAL A 260 0.22 -10.19 -7.07
N ILE A 261 0.44 -9.91 -5.78
CA ILE A 261 0.46 -10.96 -4.74
C ILE A 261 -0.89 -11.66 -4.68
N LEU A 262 -1.99 -10.92 -4.57
CA LEU A 262 -3.35 -11.46 -4.45
C LEU A 262 -3.82 -12.17 -5.71
N ALA A 263 -3.42 -11.70 -6.89
CA ALA A 263 -3.69 -12.39 -8.16
C ALA A 263 -3.01 -13.77 -8.24
N ASN A 264 -1.85 -13.95 -7.58
CA ASN A 264 -1.16 -15.24 -7.54
C ASN A 264 -1.57 -16.10 -6.33
N ASN A 265 -1.88 -15.47 -5.21
CA ASN A 265 -2.11 -16.10 -3.92
C ASN A 265 -3.30 -15.39 -3.25
N PRO A 266 -4.54 -15.67 -3.72
CA PRO A 266 -5.72 -15.08 -3.13
C PRO A 266 -5.89 -15.56 -1.67
N ILE A 267 -6.57 -14.75 -0.86
CA ILE A 267 -6.99 -15.07 0.50
C ILE A 267 -7.84 -16.36 0.44
N PRO A 268 -7.46 -17.43 1.16
CA PRO A 268 -8.22 -18.67 1.20
C PRO A 268 -9.67 -18.47 1.67
N THR A 269 -10.57 -19.35 1.24
CA THR A 269 -12.02 -19.26 1.53
C THR A 269 -12.41 -19.71 2.94
N GLU A 270 -11.48 -20.28 3.70
CA GLU A 270 -11.75 -20.80 5.04
C GLU A 270 -12.16 -19.66 6.00
N GLY A 271 -13.38 -19.72 6.51
CA GLY A 271 -13.93 -18.79 7.50
C GLY A 271 -14.37 -17.42 6.96
N ASN A 272 -14.48 -17.25 5.64
CA ASN A 272 -14.83 -15.95 5.02
C ASN A 272 -15.72 -16.04 3.78
N VAL A 273 -16.44 -17.16 3.62
CA VAL A 273 -17.54 -17.27 2.65
C VAL A 273 -18.86 -16.84 3.30
N LEU A 274 -19.74 -16.22 2.52
CA LEU A 274 -21.12 -15.94 2.93
C LEU A 274 -21.97 -17.18 2.58
N ASP A 275 -22.65 -17.74 3.57
CA ASP A 275 -23.55 -18.90 3.42
C ASP A 275 -24.83 -18.56 2.65
#